data_AF-A0A4Q2ZVF7-F1
#
_entry.id   AF-A0A4Q2ZVF7-F1
#
_cell.length_a   1.000
_cell.length_b   1.000
_cell.length_c   1.000
_cell.angle_alpha   90.00
_cell.angle_beta   90.00
_cell.angle_gamma   90.00
#
_symmetry.space_group_name_H-M   'P 1'
#
loop_
_entity.id
_entity.type
_entity.pdbx_description
1 polymer ?
#
loop_
_entity_poly.entity_id
_entity_poly.type
_entity_poly.pdbx_seq_one_letter_code
_entity_poly.pdbx_strand_id
1 'polypeptide(L)'
;MRRLLVLVALLLAWSAMPARADDISASGRGVVRIVTIAMVNDEVVGFGHGSGFAVAPNRIVTNAHVVELASRYPDNVVIGVVPSEGDKSFQGKLIRIDKARDLALIEFTGVRLSPLTLFTGTPAEGDALIALGYPGNVDVATVRSAADFIRPQSPVRSQGGFAGFRMLEGTSVLLHTASIARGNSGGPLLDRCGRVLGVNSAITRADEGDATFAFAVAGKELAAFLAEAKQPMGQVSVPCTSVEEQIAAERDADEKARAEADATARSNAARTESERQDAIAQARSRSSVARENFMAGAAVMLVLGALALGGAGLLLSRGSQREAIWVAVGGGVLMVGSVALFVSRPGFDESKVMPVPKTTDAAALAESARGRLVCTLVPERSRITVTATDKVDLDLGEDGCINGRTQYAEAGTHWQRILVPDQEQTVSVLDYDPASSIYTHTRYLLSSEQMSKARSLRKGVPLKTCSPDQAKRAELATQQQSIRTALPAVYNEKLVYRCAAAAEGPPTAATK
;
A
#
# COMPACT_ATOMS: atom_id res chain seq x y z
N MET A 1 22.02 -45.82 -16.06
CA MET A 1 20.57 -45.60 -15.82
C MET A 1 20.28 -44.80 -14.54
N ARG A 2 20.88 -45.10 -13.39
CA ARG A 2 20.62 -44.38 -12.12
C ARG A 2 21.02 -42.89 -12.11
N ARG A 3 22.06 -42.49 -12.86
CA ARG A 3 22.46 -41.07 -13.03
C ARG A 3 21.56 -40.29 -14.02
N LEU A 4 20.90 -40.98 -14.95
CA LEU A 4 19.97 -40.36 -15.90
C LEU A 4 18.62 -40.05 -15.23
N LEU A 5 18.17 -40.92 -14.31
CA LEU A 5 16.96 -40.73 -13.52
C LEU A 5 17.06 -39.57 -12.51
N VAL A 6 18.25 -39.29 -11.98
CA VAL A 6 18.46 -38.14 -11.07
C VAL A 6 18.43 -36.81 -11.83
N LEU A 7 18.94 -36.77 -13.06
CA LEU A 7 18.87 -35.60 -13.94
C LEU A 7 17.43 -35.30 -14.42
N VAL A 8 16.62 -36.33 -14.69
CA VAL A 8 15.21 -36.17 -15.03
C VAL A 8 14.38 -35.71 -13.81
N ALA A 9 14.70 -36.18 -12.60
CA ALA A 9 14.05 -35.72 -11.37
C ALA A 9 14.40 -34.26 -11.00
N LEU A 10 15.61 -33.80 -11.31
CA LEU A 10 16.02 -32.39 -11.15
C LEU A 10 15.43 -31.47 -12.22
N LEU A 11 15.14 -31.97 -13.43
CA LEU A 11 14.47 -31.22 -14.50
C LEU A 11 12.94 -31.13 -14.32
N LEU A 12 12.34 -32.04 -13.54
CA LEU A 12 10.91 -31.99 -13.18
C LEU A 12 10.62 -31.13 -11.92
N ALA A 13 11.66 -30.65 -11.22
CA ALA A 13 11.53 -29.79 -10.04
C ALA A 13 11.42 -28.29 -10.35
N TRP A 14 11.57 -27.89 -11.62
CA TRP A 14 11.22 -26.56 -12.11
C TRP A 14 9.97 -26.69 -12.98
N SER A 15 8.77 -26.46 -12.49
CA SER A 15 8.30 -25.13 -12.12
C SER A 15 6.88 -25.27 -11.62
N ALA A 16 6.69 -25.46 -10.31
CA ALA A 16 5.44 -25.02 -9.71
C ALA A 16 5.48 -23.49 -9.76
N MET A 17 5.10 -22.91 -10.91
CA MET A 17 4.85 -21.47 -10.95
C MET A 17 3.82 -21.19 -9.86
N PRO A 18 4.11 -20.30 -8.89
CA PRO A 18 3.11 -19.93 -7.91
C PRO A 18 1.86 -19.49 -8.67
N ALA A 19 0.69 -19.99 -8.27
CA ALA A 19 -0.58 -19.57 -8.86
C ALA A 19 -0.61 -18.03 -8.83
N ARG A 20 -0.49 -17.40 -10.01
CA ARG A 20 -0.53 -15.95 -10.12
C ARG A 20 -1.89 -15.49 -9.62
N ALA A 21 -1.90 -14.50 -8.72
CA ALA A 21 -3.12 -13.75 -8.46
C ALA A 21 -3.42 -12.96 -9.73
N ASP A 22 -4.36 -13.45 -10.51
CA ASP A 22 -4.83 -12.79 -11.72
C ASP A 22 -6.10 -12.01 -11.37
N ASP A 23 -6.05 -10.69 -11.51
CA ASP A 23 -7.17 -9.81 -11.16
C ASP A 23 -8.43 -10.15 -11.95
N ILE A 24 -8.28 -10.68 -13.16
CA ILE A 24 -9.40 -11.16 -13.96
C ILE A 24 -10.05 -12.39 -13.32
N SER A 25 -9.25 -13.31 -12.77
CA SER A 25 -9.77 -14.43 -11.97
C SER A 25 -10.51 -13.95 -10.74
N ALA A 26 -10.03 -12.87 -10.11
CA ALA A 26 -10.71 -12.29 -8.97
C ALA A 26 -12.06 -11.67 -9.33
N SER A 27 -12.11 -10.86 -10.39
CA SER A 27 -13.34 -10.27 -10.90
C SER A 27 -14.31 -11.33 -11.41
N GLY A 28 -13.81 -12.42 -11.99
CA GLY A 28 -14.61 -13.56 -12.45
C GLY A 28 -15.50 -14.16 -11.36
N ARG A 29 -15.13 -14.04 -10.08
CA ARG A 29 -15.94 -14.52 -8.95
C ARG A 29 -17.19 -13.70 -8.67
N GLY A 30 -17.24 -12.47 -9.17
CA GLY A 30 -18.44 -11.64 -9.18
C GLY A 30 -19.29 -11.81 -10.44
N VAL A 31 -18.86 -12.61 -11.42
CA VAL A 31 -19.59 -12.82 -12.69
C VAL A 31 -20.49 -14.05 -12.56
N VAL A 32 -21.74 -13.90 -12.99
CA VAL A 32 -22.79 -14.91 -12.85
C VAL A 32 -23.37 -15.28 -14.20
N ARG A 33 -23.81 -16.51 -14.36
CA ARG A 33 -24.71 -16.87 -15.46
C ARG A 33 -26.12 -16.54 -15.03
N ILE A 34 -26.87 -15.91 -15.94
CA ILE A 34 -28.29 -15.65 -15.79
C ILE A 34 -29.05 -16.61 -16.66
N VAL A 35 -30.04 -17.27 -16.08
CA VAL A 35 -30.98 -18.12 -16.81
C VAL A 35 -32.40 -17.59 -16.64
N THR A 36 -33.19 -17.66 -17.69
CA THR A 36 -34.62 -17.37 -17.65
C THR A 36 -35.37 -18.62 -18.06
N ILE A 37 -36.28 -19.08 -17.20
CA ILE A 37 -37.03 -20.32 -17.41
C ILE A 37 -38.50 -19.95 -17.46
N ALA A 38 -39.13 -20.14 -18.62
CA ALA A 38 -40.56 -19.92 -18.82
C ALA A 38 -41.32 -21.23 -18.55
N MET A 39 -42.32 -21.14 -17.68
CA MET A 39 -43.14 -22.26 -17.23
C MET A 39 -44.62 -22.03 -17.56
N VAL A 40 -45.26 -23.06 -18.12
CA VAL A 40 -46.70 -23.12 -18.34
C VAL A 40 -47.18 -24.48 -17.88
N ASN A 41 -48.14 -24.53 -16.96
CA ASN A 41 -48.66 -25.78 -16.38
C ASN A 41 -47.54 -26.70 -15.84
N ASP A 42 -46.58 -26.13 -15.12
CA ASP A 42 -45.40 -26.82 -14.56
C ASP A 42 -44.44 -27.46 -15.60
N GLU A 43 -44.63 -27.17 -16.89
CA GLU A 43 -43.71 -27.57 -17.97
C GLU A 43 -42.81 -26.40 -18.41
N VAL A 44 -41.54 -26.70 -18.65
CA VAL A 44 -40.58 -25.72 -19.21
C VAL A 44 -40.86 -25.55 -20.70
N VAL A 45 -41.41 -24.39 -21.08
CA VAL A 45 -41.78 -24.07 -22.47
C VAL A 45 -40.81 -23.09 -23.13
N GLY A 46 -39.88 -22.51 -22.37
CA GLY A 46 -38.88 -21.59 -22.89
C GLY A 46 -37.66 -21.47 -21.97
N PHE A 47 -36.50 -21.30 -22.59
CA PHE A 47 -35.22 -21.17 -21.89
C PHE A 47 -34.38 -20.08 -22.54
N GLY A 48 -33.91 -19.13 -21.73
CA GLY A 48 -32.95 -18.10 -22.12
C GLY A 48 -31.76 -18.09 -21.17
N HIS A 49 -30.61 -17.62 -21.64
CA HIS A 49 -29.44 -17.42 -20.79
C HIS A 49 -28.61 -16.23 -21.25
N GLY A 50 -27.84 -15.70 -20.30
CA GLY A 50 -26.90 -14.61 -20.49
C GLY A 50 -25.90 -14.56 -19.34
N SER A 51 -25.19 -13.45 -19.24
CA SER A 51 -24.22 -13.20 -18.18
C SER A 51 -24.67 -12.00 -17.35
N GLY A 52 -24.14 -11.89 -16.14
CA GLY A 52 -24.30 -10.71 -15.29
C GLY A 52 -23.10 -10.57 -14.38
N PHE A 53 -23.02 -9.48 -13.64
CA PHE A 53 -21.98 -9.33 -12.61
C PHE A 53 -22.46 -8.55 -11.40
N ALA A 54 -21.85 -8.84 -10.26
CA ALA A 54 -22.18 -8.24 -8.98
C ALA A 54 -21.76 -6.76 -8.93
N VAL A 55 -22.72 -5.90 -8.59
CA VAL A 55 -22.50 -4.49 -8.25
C VAL A 55 -22.63 -4.24 -6.74
N ALA A 56 -23.24 -5.20 -6.03
CA ALA A 56 -23.25 -5.31 -4.58
C ALA A 56 -23.31 -6.79 -4.17
N PRO A 57 -23.10 -7.15 -2.90
CA PRO A 57 -23.03 -8.55 -2.48
C PRO A 57 -24.26 -9.39 -2.82
N ASN A 58 -25.44 -8.77 -2.91
CA ASN A 58 -26.71 -9.42 -3.20
C ASN A 58 -27.39 -8.88 -4.47
N ARG A 59 -26.68 -8.10 -5.29
CA ARG A 59 -27.24 -7.45 -6.48
C ARG A 59 -26.30 -7.49 -7.66
N ILE A 60 -26.86 -7.79 -8.82
CA ILE A 60 -26.14 -7.93 -10.08
C ILE A 60 -26.76 -7.04 -11.16
N VAL A 61 -25.93 -6.65 -12.12
CA VAL A 61 -26.40 -6.06 -13.38
C VAL A 61 -26.27 -7.08 -14.51
N THR A 62 -27.19 -6.99 -15.45
CA THR A 62 -27.20 -7.71 -16.74
C THR A 62 -27.79 -6.79 -17.80
N ASN A 63 -27.87 -7.24 -19.06
CA ASN A 63 -28.64 -6.54 -20.07
C ASN A 63 -30.16 -6.71 -19.89
N ALA A 64 -30.93 -5.72 -20.36
CA ALA A 64 -32.39 -5.76 -20.29
C ALA A 64 -32.98 -6.90 -21.12
N HIS A 65 -32.44 -7.14 -22.33
CA HIS A 65 -32.92 -8.20 -23.21
C HIS A 65 -32.76 -9.62 -22.62
N VAL A 66 -31.76 -9.84 -21.75
CA VAL A 66 -31.52 -11.13 -21.07
C VAL A 66 -32.70 -11.51 -20.16
N VAL A 67 -33.35 -10.51 -19.56
CA VAL A 67 -34.46 -10.70 -18.61
C VAL A 67 -35.78 -10.15 -19.11
N GLU A 68 -35.88 -9.80 -20.38
CA GLU A 68 -37.08 -9.17 -20.93
C GLU A 68 -38.31 -10.08 -20.81
N LEU A 69 -38.15 -11.39 -21.03
CA LEU A 69 -39.24 -12.36 -20.86
C LEU A 69 -39.77 -12.35 -19.42
N ALA A 70 -38.89 -12.26 -18.42
CA ALA A 70 -39.26 -12.16 -17.01
C ALA A 70 -39.99 -10.84 -16.68
N SER A 71 -39.63 -9.76 -17.37
CA SER A 71 -40.35 -8.50 -17.25
C SER A 71 -41.73 -8.52 -17.91
N ARG A 72 -41.92 -9.28 -18.99
CA ARG A 72 -43.21 -9.37 -19.72
C ARG A 72 -44.18 -10.35 -19.07
N TYR A 73 -43.67 -11.45 -18.51
CA TYR A 73 -44.48 -12.55 -17.94
C TYR A 73 -43.98 -12.93 -16.53
N PRO A 74 -44.14 -12.05 -15.53
CA PRO A 74 -43.54 -12.22 -14.20
C PRO A 74 -44.04 -13.45 -13.43
N ASP A 75 -45.26 -13.90 -13.70
CA ASP A 75 -45.86 -15.07 -13.03
C ASP A 75 -45.42 -16.41 -13.67
N ASN A 76 -44.87 -16.37 -14.88
CA ASN A 76 -44.52 -17.56 -15.67
C ASN A 76 -43.01 -17.72 -15.85
N VAL A 77 -42.21 -16.68 -15.65
CA VAL A 77 -40.79 -16.70 -15.98
C VAL A 77 -39.94 -16.44 -14.74
N VAL A 78 -39.13 -17.43 -14.37
CA VAL A 78 -38.21 -17.37 -13.24
C VAL A 78 -36.83 -16.94 -13.72
N ILE A 79 -36.21 -16.00 -12.99
CA ILE A 79 -34.81 -15.63 -13.16
C ILE A 79 -33.95 -16.49 -12.22
N GLY A 80 -33.00 -17.23 -12.76
CA GLY A 80 -31.96 -17.92 -12.00
C GLY A 80 -30.62 -17.20 -12.10
N VAL A 81 -29.98 -16.99 -10.95
CA VAL A 81 -28.62 -16.47 -10.80
C VAL A 81 -27.71 -17.63 -10.44
N VAL A 82 -26.74 -17.92 -11.30
CA VAL A 82 -25.81 -19.04 -11.15
C VAL A 82 -24.42 -18.46 -10.92
N PRO A 83 -23.89 -18.50 -9.69
CA PRO A 83 -22.54 -18.01 -9.39
C PRO A 83 -21.44 -18.78 -10.12
N SER A 84 -20.25 -18.19 -10.18
CA SER A 84 -19.08 -18.86 -10.76
C SER A 84 -18.50 -19.97 -9.87
N GLU A 85 -18.79 -19.91 -8.56
CA GLU A 85 -18.28 -20.82 -7.54
C GLU A 85 -19.44 -21.31 -6.65
N GLY A 86 -19.22 -22.45 -5.99
CA GLY A 86 -20.22 -23.08 -5.13
C GLY A 86 -20.98 -24.19 -5.85
N ASP A 87 -22.14 -24.56 -5.31
CA ASP A 87 -22.90 -25.75 -5.71
C ASP A 87 -24.38 -25.47 -6.02
N LYS A 88 -24.84 -24.22 -5.86
CA LYS A 88 -26.25 -23.84 -5.96
C LYS A 88 -26.48 -22.67 -6.89
N SER A 89 -27.66 -22.65 -7.49
CA SER A 89 -28.25 -21.49 -8.15
C SER A 89 -29.28 -20.83 -7.22
N PHE A 90 -29.54 -19.54 -7.47
CA PHE A 90 -30.38 -18.71 -6.61
C PHE A 90 -31.46 -18.02 -7.44
N GLN A 91 -32.67 -17.91 -6.91
CA GLN A 91 -33.71 -17.16 -7.57
C GLN A 91 -33.40 -15.65 -7.53
N GLY A 92 -33.48 -15.01 -8.69
CA GLY A 92 -33.34 -13.58 -8.86
C GLY A 92 -34.70 -12.87 -8.91
N LYS A 93 -34.75 -11.67 -8.34
CA LYS A 93 -35.85 -10.73 -8.43
C LYS A 93 -35.44 -9.53 -9.26
N LEU A 94 -36.20 -9.23 -10.32
CA LEU A 94 -36.00 -8.03 -11.12
C LEU A 94 -36.35 -6.79 -10.30
N ILE A 95 -35.38 -5.90 -10.10
CA ILE A 95 -35.54 -4.66 -9.33
C ILE A 95 -35.81 -3.48 -10.26
N ARG A 96 -35.07 -3.43 -11.37
CA ARG A 96 -35.18 -2.36 -12.37
C ARG A 96 -34.80 -2.89 -13.74
N ILE A 97 -35.47 -2.40 -14.76
CA ILE A 97 -35.13 -2.63 -16.16
C ILE A 97 -35.18 -1.30 -16.91
N ASP A 98 -34.19 -1.06 -17.75
CA ASP A 98 -34.10 0.08 -18.65
C ASP A 98 -33.81 -0.46 -20.06
N LYS A 99 -34.85 -0.49 -20.90
CA LYS A 99 -34.74 -1.02 -22.26
C LYS A 99 -33.97 -0.09 -23.19
N ALA A 100 -33.94 1.22 -22.93
CA ALA A 100 -33.25 2.18 -23.78
C ALA A 100 -31.73 2.04 -23.65
N ARG A 101 -31.25 1.80 -22.42
CA ARG A 101 -29.82 1.55 -22.14
C ARG A 101 -29.43 0.07 -22.25
N ASP A 102 -30.41 -0.81 -22.46
CA ASP A 102 -30.27 -2.26 -22.38
C ASP A 102 -29.63 -2.74 -21.06
N LEU A 103 -30.14 -2.29 -19.92
CA LEU A 103 -29.65 -2.64 -18.58
C LEU A 103 -30.76 -3.11 -17.65
N ALA A 104 -30.45 -4.07 -16.77
CA ALA A 104 -31.33 -4.54 -15.71
C ALA A 104 -30.57 -4.80 -14.42
N LEU A 105 -31.23 -4.53 -13.29
CA LEU A 105 -30.73 -4.77 -11.93
C LEU A 105 -31.55 -5.90 -11.30
N ILE A 106 -30.86 -6.93 -10.81
CA ILE A 106 -31.48 -8.10 -10.18
C ILE A 106 -30.95 -8.23 -8.76
N GLU A 107 -31.82 -8.54 -7.82
CA GLU A 107 -31.50 -8.87 -6.43
C GLU A 107 -31.70 -10.37 -6.20
N PHE A 108 -30.85 -10.98 -5.38
CA PHE A 108 -30.94 -12.39 -5.01
C PHE A 108 -30.58 -12.56 -3.54
N THR A 109 -30.90 -13.72 -2.97
CA THR A 109 -30.60 -14.05 -1.57
C THR A 109 -29.98 -15.44 -1.47
N GLY A 110 -29.33 -15.75 -0.34
CA GLY A 110 -28.73 -17.07 -0.07
C GLY A 110 -27.23 -17.17 -0.31
N VAL A 111 -26.62 -16.24 -1.06
CA VAL A 111 -25.17 -16.11 -1.23
C VAL A 111 -24.77 -14.64 -1.30
N ARG A 112 -23.51 -14.34 -0.97
CA ARG A 112 -22.90 -13.02 -1.16
C ARG A 112 -21.79 -13.13 -2.20
N LEU A 113 -21.87 -12.32 -3.25
CA LEU A 113 -20.86 -12.23 -4.30
C LEU A 113 -19.86 -11.10 -4.01
N SER A 114 -18.69 -11.17 -4.63
CA SER A 114 -17.72 -10.08 -4.62
C SER A 114 -18.13 -9.02 -5.66
N PRO A 115 -18.49 -7.79 -5.25
CA PRO A 115 -18.83 -6.73 -6.21
C PRO A 115 -17.62 -6.34 -7.06
N LEU A 116 -17.87 -6.01 -8.32
CA LEU A 116 -16.85 -5.42 -9.20
C LEU A 116 -16.82 -3.90 -9.05
N THR A 117 -15.65 -3.34 -9.37
CA THR A 117 -15.39 -1.89 -9.36
C THR A 117 -15.53 -1.32 -10.76
N LEU A 118 -16.18 -0.16 -10.90
CA LEU A 118 -16.28 0.57 -12.15
C LEU A 118 -15.03 1.43 -12.36
N PHE A 119 -14.43 1.33 -13.54
CA PHE A 119 -13.43 2.30 -13.98
C PHE A 119 -14.12 3.54 -14.57
N THR A 120 -13.84 4.71 -14.01
CA THR A 120 -14.42 5.99 -14.44
C THR A 120 -13.47 6.85 -15.26
N GLY A 121 -12.23 6.40 -15.45
CA GLY A 121 -11.32 7.01 -16.41
C GLY A 121 -11.68 6.66 -17.86
N THR A 122 -10.91 7.19 -18.80
CA THR A 122 -11.10 6.97 -20.23
C THR A 122 -10.06 5.95 -20.72
N PRO A 123 -10.46 4.79 -21.27
CA PRO A 123 -9.53 3.88 -21.93
C PRO A 123 -8.97 4.52 -23.21
N ALA A 124 -7.70 4.25 -23.50
CA ALA A 124 -7.04 4.65 -24.75
C ALA A 124 -7.29 3.60 -25.84
N GLU A 125 -7.38 4.03 -27.10
CA GLU A 125 -7.49 3.09 -28.22
C GLU A 125 -6.28 2.13 -28.23
N GLY A 126 -6.55 0.84 -28.43
CA GLY A 126 -5.55 -0.22 -28.33
C GLY A 126 -5.34 -0.77 -26.91
N ASP A 127 -5.92 -0.17 -25.86
CA ASP A 127 -5.91 -0.74 -24.51
C ASP A 127 -6.48 -2.16 -24.53
N ALA A 128 -5.81 -3.09 -23.85
CA ALA A 128 -6.31 -4.46 -23.80
C ALA A 128 -7.53 -4.57 -22.88
N LEU A 129 -8.53 -5.26 -23.38
CA LEU A 129 -9.81 -5.47 -22.76
C LEU A 129 -10.08 -6.96 -22.60
N ILE A 130 -10.82 -7.31 -21.56
CA ILE A 130 -11.24 -8.68 -21.29
C ILE A 130 -12.75 -8.71 -21.14
N ALA A 131 -13.42 -9.43 -22.03
CA ALA A 131 -14.82 -9.79 -21.85
C ALA A 131 -14.91 -11.06 -21.01
N LEU A 132 -15.68 -11.01 -19.92
CA LEU A 132 -16.02 -12.18 -19.11
C LEU A 132 -17.50 -12.51 -19.25
N GLY A 133 -17.80 -13.81 -19.39
CA GLY A 133 -19.18 -14.27 -19.47
C GLY A 133 -19.29 -15.77 -19.72
N TYR A 134 -20.48 -16.17 -20.12
CA TYR A 134 -20.88 -17.55 -20.34
C TYR A 134 -21.37 -17.70 -21.79
N PRO A 135 -20.43 -17.82 -22.75
CA PRO A 135 -20.76 -17.77 -24.16
C PRO A 135 -21.43 -19.07 -24.62
N GLY A 136 -22.55 -18.92 -25.32
CA GLY A 136 -23.40 -20.02 -25.77
C GLY A 136 -22.73 -20.94 -26.78
N ASN A 137 -21.70 -20.50 -27.53
CA ASN A 137 -20.94 -21.40 -28.41
C ASN A 137 -20.06 -22.38 -27.62
N VAL A 138 -19.58 -22.00 -26.44
CA VAL A 138 -18.92 -22.93 -25.50
C VAL A 138 -19.96 -23.87 -24.90
N ASP A 139 -21.15 -23.35 -24.57
CA ASP A 139 -22.24 -24.17 -24.05
C ASP A 139 -22.68 -25.23 -25.08
N VAL A 140 -22.80 -24.89 -26.36
CA VAL A 140 -23.11 -25.88 -27.43
C VAL A 140 -22.10 -27.02 -27.49
N ALA A 141 -20.82 -26.76 -27.20
CA ALA A 141 -19.78 -27.78 -27.22
C ALA A 141 -19.73 -28.64 -25.94
N THR A 142 -20.22 -28.12 -24.81
CA THR A 142 -19.96 -28.68 -23.47
C THR A 142 -21.20 -29.12 -22.71
N VAL A 143 -22.34 -28.45 -22.92
CA VAL A 143 -23.60 -28.74 -22.24
C VAL A 143 -24.24 -30.01 -22.80
N ARG A 144 -24.67 -30.90 -21.90
CA ARG A 144 -25.33 -32.17 -22.24
C ARG A 144 -26.80 -32.19 -21.80
N SER A 145 -27.18 -31.32 -20.87
CA SER A 145 -28.54 -31.24 -20.33
C SER A 145 -28.89 -29.82 -19.84
N ALA A 146 -30.18 -29.52 -19.67
CA ALA A 146 -30.62 -28.25 -19.08
C ALA A 146 -30.05 -28.01 -17.66
N ALA A 147 -29.75 -29.09 -16.93
CA ALA A 147 -29.13 -29.00 -15.61
C ALA A 147 -27.72 -28.40 -15.65
N ASP A 148 -26.99 -28.46 -16.77
CA ASP A 148 -25.64 -27.92 -16.86
C ASP A 148 -25.61 -26.39 -16.89
N PHE A 149 -26.71 -25.74 -17.31
CA PHE A 149 -26.82 -24.28 -17.29
C PHE A 149 -26.99 -23.71 -15.88
N ILE A 150 -27.50 -24.51 -14.94
CA ILE A 150 -27.70 -24.10 -13.54
C ILE A 150 -26.57 -24.58 -12.62
N ARG A 151 -25.54 -25.21 -13.18
CA ARG A 151 -24.34 -25.61 -12.44
C ARG A 151 -23.34 -24.44 -12.41
N PRO A 152 -22.89 -24.02 -11.22
CA PRO A 152 -21.79 -23.08 -11.08
C PRO A 152 -20.55 -23.53 -11.84
N GLN A 153 -19.96 -22.61 -12.59
CA GLN A 153 -18.70 -22.83 -13.33
C GLN A 153 -18.01 -21.49 -13.56
N SER A 154 -16.69 -21.50 -13.72
CA SER A 154 -15.93 -20.29 -14.00
C SER A 154 -16.35 -19.65 -15.34
N PRO A 155 -16.43 -18.30 -15.43
CA PRO A 155 -16.72 -17.63 -16.70
C PRO A 155 -15.57 -17.81 -17.69
N VAL A 156 -15.92 -17.81 -18.98
CA VAL A 156 -14.98 -17.82 -20.10
C VAL A 156 -14.42 -16.42 -20.30
N ARG A 157 -13.15 -16.37 -20.71
CA ARG A 157 -12.43 -15.12 -20.97
C ARG A 157 -12.15 -14.96 -22.44
N SER A 158 -12.51 -13.80 -22.98
CA SER A 158 -12.13 -13.38 -24.32
C SER A 158 -11.34 -12.07 -24.24
N GLN A 159 -10.21 -11.99 -24.93
CA GLN A 159 -9.35 -10.80 -24.94
C GLN A 159 -9.48 -10.07 -26.27
N GLY A 160 -9.33 -8.74 -26.23
CA GLY A 160 -9.25 -7.89 -27.41
C GLY A 160 -8.75 -6.49 -27.07
N GLY A 161 -8.89 -5.56 -28.00
CA GLY A 161 -8.50 -4.16 -27.83
C GLY A 161 -9.68 -3.21 -27.87
N PHE A 162 -9.59 -2.10 -27.14
CA PHE A 162 -10.52 -0.98 -27.25
C PHE A 162 -10.38 -0.28 -28.61
N ALA A 163 -11.50 -0.01 -29.28
CA ALA A 163 -11.56 0.59 -30.61
C ALA A 163 -12.36 1.91 -30.65
N GLY A 164 -12.63 2.50 -29.48
CA GLY A 164 -13.28 3.81 -29.35
C GLY A 164 -14.74 3.76 -28.90
N PHE A 165 -15.33 4.93 -28.67
CA PHE A 165 -16.74 5.09 -28.30
C PHE A 165 -17.62 5.27 -29.53
N ARG A 166 -18.87 4.78 -29.47
CA ARG A 166 -19.92 5.03 -30.45
C ARG A 166 -21.22 5.40 -29.74
N MET A 167 -22.14 6.03 -30.46
CA MET A 167 -23.53 6.21 -30.04
C MET A 167 -24.39 5.24 -30.82
N LEU A 168 -25.15 4.40 -30.12
CA LEU A 168 -26.11 3.47 -30.68
C LEU A 168 -27.48 3.78 -30.08
N GLU A 169 -28.42 4.22 -30.90
CA GLU A 169 -29.80 4.54 -30.49
C GLU A 169 -29.89 5.49 -29.27
N GLY A 170 -28.95 6.44 -29.17
CA GLY A 170 -28.87 7.41 -28.06
C GLY A 170 -28.12 6.91 -26.81
N THR A 171 -27.66 5.66 -26.81
CA THR A 171 -26.87 5.06 -25.74
C THR A 171 -25.39 5.02 -26.12
N SER A 172 -24.51 5.44 -25.23
CA SER A 172 -23.08 5.35 -25.48
C SER A 172 -22.58 3.92 -25.30
N VAL A 173 -21.82 3.44 -26.27
CA VAL A 173 -21.23 2.10 -26.27
C VAL A 173 -19.72 2.15 -26.51
N LEU A 174 -18.99 1.17 -25.98
CA LEU A 174 -17.60 0.89 -26.33
C LEU A 174 -17.59 -0.08 -27.51
N LEU A 175 -16.76 0.22 -28.50
CA LEU A 175 -16.40 -0.69 -29.57
C LEU A 175 -15.11 -1.42 -29.18
N HIS A 176 -15.03 -2.73 -29.39
CA HIS A 176 -13.83 -3.52 -29.09
C HIS A 176 -13.71 -4.75 -29.99
N THR A 177 -12.54 -5.39 -29.98
CA THR A 177 -12.26 -6.58 -30.79
C THR A 177 -12.30 -7.89 -30.01
N ALA A 178 -12.58 -7.85 -28.70
CA ALA A 178 -12.71 -9.08 -27.90
C ALA A 178 -13.85 -9.96 -28.43
N SER A 179 -13.60 -11.26 -28.59
CA SER A 179 -14.60 -12.19 -29.14
C SER A 179 -15.82 -12.32 -28.22
N ILE A 180 -16.99 -11.91 -28.73
CA ILE A 180 -18.28 -12.01 -28.04
C ILE A 180 -19.19 -12.96 -28.80
N ALA A 181 -19.87 -13.84 -28.07
CA ALA A 181 -20.97 -14.66 -28.59
C ALA A 181 -22.25 -14.39 -27.79
N ARG A 182 -23.40 -14.82 -28.31
CA ARG A 182 -24.64 -14.91 -27.50
C ARG A 182 -24.32 -15.63 -26.19
N GLY A 183 -24.84 -15.16 -25.06
CA GLY A 183 -24.51 -15.67 -23.73
C GLY A 183 -23.50 -14.81 -22.95
N ASN A 184 -22.57 -14.12 -23.63
CA ASN A 184 -21.71 -13.11 -22.97
C ASN A 184 -22.46 -11.83 -22.62
N SER A 185 -23.61 -11.58 -23.27
CA SER A 185 -24.42 -10.39 -23.04
C SER A 185 -24.82 -10.25 -21.58
N GLY A 186 -24.59 -9.07 -21.02
CA GLY A 186 -24.81 -8.72 -19.62
C GLY A 186 -23.57 -8.93 -18.74
N GLY A 187 -22.57 -9.68 -19.21
CA GLY A 187 -21.29 -9.84 -18.53
C GLY A 187 -20.43 -8.57 -18.61
N PRO A 188 -19.39 -8.43 -17.77
CA PRO A 188 -18.59 -7.22 -17.76
C PRO A 188 -17.51 -7.23 -18.86
N LEU A 189 -17.26 -6.04 -19.42
CA LEU A 189 -16.04 -5.73 -20.16
C LEU A 189 -15.05 -5.11 -19.18
N LEU A 190 -13.87 -5.71 -19.04
CA LEU A 190 -12.88 -5.36 -18.01
C LEU A 190 -11.61 -4.80 -18.61
N ASP A 191 -10.93 -3.93 -17.87
CA ASP A 191 -9.51 -3.65 -18.09
C ASP A 191 -8.62 -4.75 -17.50
N ARG A 192 -7.29 -4.63 -17.67
CA ARG A 192 -6.30 -5.58 -17.15
C ARG A 192 -6.28 -5.71 -15.62
N CYS A 193 -6.88 -4.76 -14.90
CA CYS A 193 -7.01 -4.76 -13.45
C CYS A 193 -8.33 -5.37 -12.98
N GLY A 194 -9.14 -5.91 -13.89
CA GLY A 194 -10.44 -6.49 -13.57
C GLY A 194 -11.52 -5.46 -13.23
N ARG A 195 -11.33 -4.19 -13.62
CA ARG A 195 -12.31 -3.11 -13.39
C ARG A 195 -13.23 -2.96 -14.58
N VAL A 196 -14.50 -2.72 -14.33
CA VAL A 196 -15.57 -2.66 -15.33
C VAL A 196 -15.44 -1.38 -16.16
N LEU A 197 -15.39 -1.54 -17.48
CA LEU A 197 -15.44 -0.49 -18.48
C LEU A 197 -16.82 -0.38 -19.14
N GLY A 198 -17.57 -1.48 -19.15
CA GLY A 198 -18.90 -1.55 -19.72
C GLY A 198 -19.56 -2.91 -19.51
N VAL A 199 -20.77 -3.05 -20.05
CA VAL A 199 -21.58 -4.28 -20.03
C VAL A 199 -21.63 -4.85 -21.44
N ASN A 200 -21.02 -6.02 -21.65
CA ASN A 200 -20.95 -6.68 -22.96
C ASN A 200 -22.36 -6.84 -23.53
N SER A 201 -22.54 -6.53 -24.81
CA SER A 201 -23.79 -6.78 -25.52
C SER A 201 -23.49 -7.43 -26.87
N ALA A 202 -24.18 -8.54 -27.16
CA ALA A 202 -23.99 -9.26 -28.42
C ALA A 202 -24.85 -8.60 -29.51
N ILE A 203 -24.59 -7.32 -29.78
CA ILE A 203 -25.25 -6.56 -30.84
C ILE A 203 -24.46 -6.78 -32.13
N THR A 204 -24.51 -7.98 -32.68
CA THR A 204 -24.02 -8.22 -34.04
C THR A 204 -25.19 -8.66 -34.92
N ARG A 205 -25.68 -7.73 -35.74
CA ARG A 205 -26.41 -8.07 -36.96
C ARG A 205 -25.38 -8.40 -38.04
N ALA A 206 -24.71 -9.53 -37.89
CA ALA A 206 -23.89 -10.10 -38.93
C ALA A 206 -24.54 -11.41 -39.34
N ASP A 207 -25.60 -11.29 -40.14
CA ASP A 207 -26.13 -12.44 -40.90
C ASP A 207 -25.14 -12.84 -42.02
N GLU A 208 -24.07 -12.06 -42.24
CA GLU A 208 -22.97 -12.33 -43.18
C GLU A 208 -21.61 -11.85 -42.62
N GLY A 209 -20.71 -12.78 -42.29
CA GLY A 209 -19.27 -12.53 -42.07
C GLY A 209 -18.81 -12.37 -40.62
N ASP A 210 -17.61 -12.90 -40.31
CA ASP A 210 -16.88 -12.72 -39.05
C ASP A 210 -16.86 -11.24 -38.64
N ALA A 211 -17.74 -10.84 -37.72
CA ALA A 211 -17.74 -9.47 -37.22
C ALA A 211 -16.48 -9.24 -36.37
N THR A 212 -15.55 -8.45 -36.90
CA THR A 212 -14.28 -8.09 -36.24
C THR A 212 -14.46 -7.25 -34.96
N PHE A 213 -15.67 -6.72 -34.72
CA PHE A 213 -15.96 -5.85 -33.60
C PHE A 213 -17.22 -6.27 -32.83
N ALA A 214 -17.19 -5.99 -31.53
CA ALA A 214 -18.27 -6.17 -30.60
C ALA A 214 -18.50 -4.89 -29.77
N PHE A 215 -19.64 -4.85 -29.08
CA PHE A 215 -20.11 -3.67 -28.36
C PHE A 215 -20.31 -3.96 -26.87
N ALA A 216 -20.11 -2.94 -26.04
CA ALA A 216 -20.51 -2.95 -24.65
C ALA A 216 -21.19 -1.63 -24.27
N VAL A 217 -22.29 -1.69 -23.51
CA VAL A 217 -22.91 -0.50 -22.91
C VAL A 217 -21.89 0.19 -22.03
N ALA A 218 -21.66 1.49 -22.23
CA ALA A 218 -20.55 2.16 -21.59
C ALA A 218 -20.70 2.29 -20.07
N GLY A 219 -19.56 2.27 -19.36
CA GLY A 219 -19.51 2.40 -17.90
C GLY A 219 -20.22 3.65 -17.37
N LYS A 220 -20.24 4.75 -18.13
CA LYS A 220 -21.02 5.95 -17.78
C LYS A 220 -22.53 5.73 -17.82
N GLU A 221 -23.04 4.91 -18.74
CA GLU A 221 -24.46 4.57 -18.83
C GLU A 221 -24.85 3.64 -17.68
N LEU A 222 -23.95 2.69 -17.35
CA LEU A 222 -24.08 1.85 -16.16
C LEU A 222 -24.11 2.69 -14.87
N ALA A 223 -23.20 3.65 -14.73
CA ALA A 223 -23.16 4.54 -13.58
C ALA A 223 -24.46 5.36 -13.44
N ALA A 224 -24.95 5.92 -14.54
CA ALA A 224 -26.22 6.66 -14.57
C ALA A 224 -27.40 5.76 -14.17
N PHE A 225 -27.51 4.56 -14.75
CA PHE A 225 -28.53 3.57 -14.43
C PHE A 225 -28.53 3.19 -12.94
N LEU A 226 -27.35 2.93 -12.36
CA LEU A 226 -27.20 2.58 -10.95
C LEU A 226 -27.49 3.75 -10.02
N ALA A 227 -27.08 4.96 -10.38
CA ALA A 227 -27.40 6.17 -9.62
C ALA A 227 -28.92 6.42 -9.57
N GLU A 228 -29.60 6.29 -10.70
CA GLU A 228 -31.07 6.39 -10.77
C GLU A 228 -31.75 5.28 -9.95
N ALA A 229 -31.13 4.10 -9.82
CA ALA A 229 -31.60 3.00 -8.99
C ALA A 229 -31.23 3.13 -7.51
N LYS A 230 -30.53 4.21 -7.11
CA LYS A 230 -29.95 4.41 -5.77
C LYS A 230 -29.06 3.23 -5.33
N GLN A 231 -28.37 2.62 -6.30
CA GLN A 231 -27.51 1.48 -6.08
C GLN A 231 -26.05 1.93 -6.08
N PRO A 232 -25.34 1.93 -4.93
CA PRO A 232 -23.92 2.23 -4.92
C PRO A 232 -23.11 1.13 -5.62
N MET A 233 -22.00 1.53 -6.25
CA MET A 233 -20.97 0.67 -6.83
C MET A 233 -19.62 1.35 -6.62
N GLY A 234 -18.57 0.58 -6.33
CA GLY A 234 -17.22 1.11 -6.19
C GLY A 234 -16.74 1.73 -7.51
N GLN A 235 -16.01 2.85 -7.44
CA GLN A 235 -15.52 3.58 -8.61
C GLN A 235 -14.04 3.94 -8.43
N VAL A 236 -13.24 3.80 -9.50
CA VAL A 236 -11.82 4.15 -9.53
C VAL A 236 -11.48 4.82 -10.87
N SER A 237 -10.72 5.91 -10.84
CA SER A 237 -10.28 6.64 -12.04
C SER A 237 -8.78 6.49 -12.34
N VAL A 238 -8.01 5.93 -11.41
CA VAL A 238 -6.54 5.79 -11.52
C VAL A 238 -6.20 4.78 -12.63
N PRO A 239 -5.20 5.01 -13.49
CA PRO A 239 -4.78 4.04 -14.51
C PRO A 239 -4.42 2.67 -13.92
N CYS A 240 -4.54 1.63 -14.75
CA CYS A 240 -4.18 0.27 -14.33
C CYS A 240 -2.67 0.04 -14.47
N THR A 241 -1.97 -0.23 -13.37
CA THR A 241 -0.52 -0.57 -13.35
C THR A 241 -0.32 -2.01 -12.94
N SER A 242 0.23 -2.89 -13.78
CA SER A 242 0.34 -4.31 -13.43
C SER A 242 1.06 -4.56 -12.09
N VAL A 243 0.78 -5.69 -11.43
CA VAL A 243 1.41 -5.99 -10.14
C VAL A 243 2.93 -6.08 -10.29
N GLU A 244 3.41 -6.63 -11.40
CA GLU A 244 4.83 -6.69 -11.73
C GLU A 244 5.47 -5.30 -11.88
N GLU A 245 4.81 -4.39 -12.59
CA GLU A 245 5.25 -2.99 -12.72
C GLU A 245 5.26 -2.29 -11.36
N GLN A 246 4.24 -2.53 -10.53
CA GLN A 246 4.18 -1.93 -9.19
C GLN A 246 5.31 -2.44 -8.29
N ILE A 247 5.57 -3.76 -8.29
CA ILE A 247 6.66 -4.34 -7.48
C ILE A 247 8.01 -3.81 -7.96
N ALA A 248 8.22 -3.69 -9.27
CA ALA A 248 9.44 -3.10 -9.82
C ALA A 248 9.59 -1.64 -9.40
N ALA A 249 8.54 -0.83 -9.54
CA ALA A 249 8.54 0.58 -9.14
C ALA A 249 8.80 0.77 -7.64
N GLU A 250 8.23 -0.09 -6.79
CA GLU A 250 8.50 -0.07 -5.34
C GLU A 250 9.95 -0.42 -5.02
N ARG A 251 10.50 -1.47 -5.64
CA ARG A 251 11.91 -1.85 -5.44
C ARG A 251 12.85 -0.72 -5.86
N ASP A 252 12.61 -0.13 -7.03
CA ASP A 252 13.45 0.94 -7.55
C ASP A 252 13.34 2.21 -6.66
N ALA A 253 12.15 2.49 -6.12
CA ALA A 253 11.94 3.57 -5.15
C ALA A 253 12.66 3.33 -3.82
N ASP A 254 12.64 2.09 -3.31
CA ASP A 254 13.33 1.71 -2.07
C ASP A 254 14.86 1.75 -2.25
N GLU A 255 15.37 1.30 -3.41
CA GLU A 255 16.80 1.40 -3.76
C GLU A 255 17.25 2.87 -3.81
N LYS A 256 16.46 3.74 -4.44
CA LYS A 256 16.73 5.18 -4.49
C LYS A 256 16.72 5.81 -3.09
N ALA A 257 15.73 5.48 -2.26
CA ALA A 257 15.64 5.98 -0.89
C ALA A 257 16.85 5.55 -0.04
N ARG A 258 17.32 4.29 -0.19
CA ARG A 258 18.54 3.81 0.47
C ARG A 258 19.78 4.54 0.01
N ALA A 259 19.93 4.75 -1.30
CA ALA A 259 21.07 5.48 -1.86
C ALA A 259 21.12 6.95 -1.37
N GLU A 260 19.96 7.61 -1.29
CA GLU A 260 19.83 8.95 -0.73
C GLU A 260 20.17 9.00 0.77
N ALA A 261 19.65 8.06 1.56
CA ALA A 261 19.97 7.95 2.99
C ALA A 261 21.47 7.74 3.23
N ASP A 262 22.12 6.85 2.45
CA ASP A 262 23.56 6.63 2.51
C ASP A 262 24.36 7.88 2.12
N ALA A 263 23.91 8.63 1.11
CA ALA A 263 24.54 9.88 0.70
C ALA A 263 24.43 10.95 1.79
N THR A 264 23.25 11.09 2.41
CA THR A 264 23.04 11.98 3.56
C THR A 264 23.90 11.56 4.76
N ALA A 265 23.97 10.26 5.08
CA ALA A 265 24.82 9.75 6.16
C ALA A 265 26.30 10.07 5.92
N ARG A 266 26.80 9.88 4.70
CA ARG A 266 28.18 10.24 4.32
C ARG A 266 28.42 11.75 4.40
N SER A 267 27.47 12.56 3.94
CA SER A 267 27.56 14.03 4.01
C SER A 267 27.58 14.52 5.46
N ASN A 268 26.73 13.96 6.32
CA ASN A 268 26.71 14.26 7.75
C ASN A 268 28.02 13.84 8.43
N ALA A 269 28.52 12.63 8.15
CA ALA A 269 29.79 12.17 8.68
C ALA A 269 30.97 13.06 8.24
N ALA A 270 31.00 13.48 6.97
CA ALA A 270 32.00 14.42 6.47
C ALA A 270 31.89 15.79 7.14
N ARG A 271 30.68 16.29 7.38
CA ARG A 271 30.45 17.56 8.09
C ARG A 271 30.93 17.46 9.54
N THR A 272 30.60 16.39 10.25
CA THR A 272 31.04 16.16 11.63
C THR A 272 32.57 16.07 11.72
N GLU A 273 33.22 15.42 10.75
CA GLU A 273 34.69 15.36 10.70
C GLU A 273 35.32 16.74 10.43
N SER A 274 34.75 17.52 9.51
CA SER A 274 35.20 18.90 9.25
C SER A 274 35.05 19.78 10.50
N GLU A 275 33.89 19.72 11.16
CA GLU A 275 33.62 20.45 12.40
C GLU A 275 34.62 20.05 13.51
N ARG A 276 34.99 18.77 13.59
CA ARG A 276 36.01 18.26 14.52
C ARG A 276 37.39 18.84 14.21
N GLN A 277 37.80 18.86 12.94
CA GLN A 277 39.09 19.42 12.53
C GLN A 277 39.17 20.93 12.82
N ASP A 278 38.11 21.68 12.53
CA ASP A 278 38.03 23.11 12.84
C ASP A 278 38.12 23.38 14.35
N ALA A 279 37.44 22.56 15.17
CA ALA A 279 37.51 22.67 16.62
C ALA A 279 38.94 22.45 17.16
N ILE A 280 39.65 21.44 16.62
CA ILE A 280 41.04 21.16 16.98
C ILE A 280 41.97 22.30 16.53
N ALA A 281 41.79 22.82 15.31
CA ALA A 281 42.59 23.94 14.79
C ALA A 281 42.41 25.20 15.64
N GLN A 282 41.18 25.54 16.00
CA GLN A 282 40.89 26.67 16.90
C GLN A 282 41.48 26.47 18.29
N ALA A 283 41.35 25.27 18.87
CA ALA A 283 41.92 24.95 20.17
C ALA A 283 43.47 25.07 20.16
N ARG A 284 44.11 24.61 19.08
CA ARG A 284 45.56 24.72 18.89
C ARG A 284 46.01 26.18 18.79
N SER A 285 45.28 27.02 18.04
CA SER A 285 45.56 28.46 17.93
C SER A 285 45.40 29.19 19.28
N ARG A 286 44.34 28.89 20.04
CA ARG A 286 44.18 29.46 21.39
C ARG A 286 45.31 29.03 22.34
N SER A 287 45.73 27.76 22.26
CA SER A 287 46.85 27.26 23.06
C SER A 287 48.19 27.88 22.66
N SER A 288 48.43 28.18 21.37
CA SER A 288 49.67 28.83 20.93
C SER A 288 49.75 30.28 21.41
N VAL A 289 48.66 31.05 21.28
CA VAL A 289 48.59 32.43 21.78
C VAL A 289 48.78 32.48 23.30
N ALA A 290 48.15 31.56 24.05
CA ALA A 290 48.37 31.46 25.48
C ALA A 290 49.85 31.16 25.80
N ARG A 291 50.46 30.19 25.13
CA ARG A 291 51.88 29.86 25.33
C ARG A 291 52.81 31.03 25.00
N GLU A 292 52.54 31.78 23.92
CA GLU A 292 53.28 33.00 23.56
C GLU A 292 53.16 34.08 24.63
N ASN A 293 51.95 34.34 25.16
CA ASN A 293 51.74 35.30 26.23
C ASN A 293 52.50 34.94 27.52
N PHE A 294 52.53 33.66 27.89
CA PHE A 294 53.32 33.19 29.05
C PHE A 294 54.83 33.34 28.81
N MET A 295 55.32 33.04 27.60
CA MET A 295 56.74 33.22 27.24
C MET A 295 57.13 34.70 27.21
N ALA A 296 56.28 35.56 26.62
CA ALA A 296 56.49 37.01 26.57
C ALA A 296 56.46 37.62 27.98
N GLY A 297 55.48 37.24 28.81
CA GLY A 297 55.41 37.68 30.22
C GLY A 297 56.64 37.26 31.02
N ALA A 298 57.12 36.02 30.82
CA ALA A 298 58.34 35.53 31.47
C ALA A 298 59.58 36.33 31.00
N ALA A 299 59.71 36.58 29.69
CA ALA A 299 60.81 37.37 29.15
C ALA A 299 60.81 38.82 29.68
N VAL A 300 59.65 39.47 29.74
CA VAL A 300 59.51 40.82 30.29
C VAL A 300 59.88 40.85 31.77
N MET A 301 59.40 39.90 32.57
CA MET A 301 59.78 39.80 33.99
C MET A 301 61.26 39.53 34.18
N LEU A 302 61.88 38.71 33.33
CA LEU A 302 63.32 38.44 33.36
C LEU A 302 64.13 39.71 33.07
N VAL A 303 63.76 40.47 32.04
CA VAL A 303 64.43 41.73 31.67
C VAL A 303 64.27 42.78 32.76
N LEU A 304 63.06 42.98 33.28
CA LEU A 304 62.81 43.91 34.39
C LEU A 304 63.54 43.49 35.67
N GLY A 305 63.59 42.19 35.96
CA GLY A 305 64.35 41.63 37.08
C GLY A 305 65.84 41.92 36.95
N ALA A 306 66.43 41.69 35.77
CA ALA A 306 67.83 41.98 35.50
C ALA A 306 68.16 43.48 35.58
N LEU A 307 67.29 44.34 35.04
CA LEU A 307 67.43 45.80 35.12
C LEU A 307 67.34 46.29 36.58
N ALA A 308 66.40 45.76 37.37
CA ALA A 308 66.26 46.09 38.78
C ALA A 308 67.50 45.66 39.57
N LEU A 309 68.03 44.46 39.35
CA LEU A 309 69.27 44.00 39.98
C LEU A 309 70.48 44.87 39.59
N GLY A 310 70.60 45.25 38.31
CA GLY A 310 71.62 46.19 37.84
C GLY A 310 71.48 47.59 38.47
N GLY A 311 70.26 48.10 38.56
CA GLY A 311 69.93 49.38 39.20
C GLY A 311 70.20 49.37 40.71
N ALA A 312 69.92 48.27 41.40
CA ALA A 312 70.28 48.08 42.80
C ALA A 312 71.80 48.13 43.00
N GLY A 313 72.59 47.53 42.10
CA GLY A 313 74.05 47.65 42.09
C GLY A 313 74.54 49.08 41.96
N LEU A 314 73.88 49.89 41.13
CA LEU A 314 74.18 51.32 40.98
C LEU A 314 73.77 52.16 42.20
N LEU A 315 72.65 51.84 42.86
CA LEU A 315 72.23 52.52 44.09
C LEU A 315 73.17 52.21 45.28
N LEU A 316 73.70 50.99 45.33
CA LEU A 316 74.74 50.60 46.29
C LEU A 316 76.01 51.44 46.12
N SER A 317 76.42 51.74 44.88
CA SER A 317 77.60 52.59 44.63
C SER A 317 77.39 54.07 44.96
N ARG A 318 76.12 54.52 45.09
CA ARG A 318 75.75 55.89 45.49
C ARG A 318 75.45 56.06 46.99
N GLY A 319 75.55 55.00 47.79
CA GLY A 319 75.37 55.05 49.25
C GLY A 319 73.93 54.88 49.76
N SER A 320 72.94 54.66 48.89
CA SER A 320 71.53 54.45 49.26
C SER A 320 71.21 52.99 49.59
N GLN A 321 71.80 52.44 50.67
CA GLN A 321 71.72 51.00 50.99
C GLN A 321 70.29 50.45 51.16
N ARG A 322 69.41 51.17 51.86
CA ARG A 322 68.03 50.68 52.13
C ARG A 322 67.21 50.55 50.85
N GLU A 323 67.30 51.53 49.96
CA GLU A 323 66.60 51.52 48.67
C GLU A 323 67.14 50.42 47.75
N ALA A 324 68.46 50.23 47.72
CA ALA A 324 69.09 49.20 46.92
C ALA A 324 68.67 47.77 47.33
N ILE A 325 68.52 47.51 48.63
CA ILE A 325 68.04 46.20 49.12
C ILE A 325 66.60 45.93 48.63
N TRP A 326 65.69 46.90 48.75
CA TRP A 326 64.31 46.73 48.28
C TRP A 326 64.22 46.53 46.76
N VAL A 327 65.03 47.27 45.98
CA VAL A 327 65.10 47.09 44.52
C VAL A 327 65.71 45.73 44.15
N ALA A 328 66.73 45.25 44.88
CA ALA A 328 67.31 43.93 44.68
C ALA A 328 66.33 42.80 45.01
N VAL A 329 65.56 42.92 46.10
CA VAL A 329 64.50 41.98 46.45
C VAL A 329 63.41 41.97 45.38
N GLY A 330 62.96 43.14 44.92
CA GLY A 330 62.02 43.25 43.81
C GLY A 330 62.53 42.60 42.52
N GLY A 331 63.80 42.83 42.19
CA GLY A 331 64.47 42.19 41.05
C GLY A 331 64.55 40.67 41.18
N GLY A 332 64.92 40.16 42.36
CA GLY A 332 64.96 38.72 42.65
C GLY A 332 63.58 38.05 42.55
N VAL A 333 62.53 38.69 43.07
CA VAL A 333 61.14 38.20 42.96
C VAL A 333 60.70 38.13 41.49
N LEU A 334 61.04 39.13 40.67
CA LEU A 334 60.75 39.11 39.24
C LEU A 334 61.48 37.97 38.50
N MET A 335 62.72 37.66 38.89
CA MET A 335 63.47 36.53 38.30
C MET A 335 62.82 35.18 38.64
N VAL A 336 62.44 34.96 39.90
CA VAL A 336 61.74 33.73 40.30
C VAL A 336 60.36 33.64 39.65
N GLY A 337 59.63 34.76 39.59
CA GLY A 337 58.36 34.87 38.89
C GLY A 337 58.46 34.52 37.41
N SER A 338 59.55 34.95 36.73
CA SER A 338 59.78 34.62 35.32
C SER A 338 59.92 33.11 35.07
N VAL A 339 60.66 32.41 35.94
CA VAL A 339 60.84 30.95 35.85
C VAL A 339 59.53 30.22 36.15
N ALA A 340 58.81 30.65 37.19
CA ALA A 340 57.52 30.06 37.55
C ALA A 340 56.49 30.22 36.42
N LEU A 341 56.42 31.40 35.80
CA LEU A 341 55.52 31.67 34.68
C LEU A 341 55.90 30.84 33.44
N PHE A 342 57.20 30.70 33.14
CA PHE A 342 57.67 29.88 32.02
C PHE A 342 57.37 28.38 32.20
N VAL A 343 57.55 27.84 33.42
CA VAL A 343 57.26 26.44 33.73
C VAL A 343 55.75 26.17 33.73
N SER A 344 54.93 27.14 34.15
CA SER A 344 53.47 27.03 34.19
C SER A 344 52.79 27.18 32.82
N ARG A 345 53.55 27.21 31.72
CA ARG A 345 53.00 27.34 30.37
C ARG A 345 52.05 26.16 30.04
N PRO A 346 50.83 26.43 29.54
CA PRO A 346 49.89 25.36 29.22
C PRO A 346 50.38 24.49 28.06
N GLY A 347 50.20 23.17 28.19
CA GLY A 347 50.39 22.20 27.11
C GLY A 347 49.09 21.96 26.34
N PHE A 348 49.20 21.56 25.06
CA PHE A 348 48.04 21.17 24.25
C PHE A 348 47.84 19.66 24.30
N ASP A 349 46.60 19.23 24.52
CA ASP A 349 46.19 17.82 24.55
C ASP A 349 44.96 17.64 23.65
N GLU A 350 45.18 17.05 22.48
CA GLU A 350 44.16 16.88 21.43
C GLU A 350 43.00 15.98 21.89
N SER A 351 43.28 15.03 22.79
CA SER A 351 42.29 14.04 23.26
C SER A 351 41.17 14.63 24.12
N LYS A 352 41.34 15.87 24.60
CA LYS A 352 40.37 16.58 25.45
C LYS A 352 39.40 17.47 24.66
N VAL A 353 39.58 17.60 23.35
CA VAL A 353 38.70 18.38 22.48
C VAL A 353 37.55 17.47 22.01
N MET A 354 36.52 17.31 22.85
CA MET A 354 35.32 16.56 22.45
C MET A 354 34.37 17.44 21.63
N PRO A 355 33.83 16.96 20.50
CA PRO A 355 32.73 17.64 19.82
C PRO A 355 31.45 17.54 20.66
N VAL A 356 30.66 18.62 20.68
CA VAL A 356 29.31 18.61 21.26
C VAL A 356 28.39 17.88 20.29
N PRO A 357 27.79 16.74 20.63
CA PRO A 357 26.78 16.15 19.78
C PRO A 357 25.51 17.00 19.85
N LYS A 358 24.99 17.45 18.71
CA LYS A 358 23.57 17.84 18.60
C LYS A 358 22.74 16.56 18.55
N THR A 359 22.48 15.96 19.72
CA THR A 359 21.41 15.00 19.90
C THR A 359 20.09 15.76 19.84
N THR A 360 19.45 15.81 18.68
CA THR A 360 18.04 16.25 18.62
C THR A 360 17.19 15.54 17.56
N ASP A 361 17.78 14.86 16.57
CA ASP A 361 16.97 14.30 15.48
C ASP A 361 16.46 12.86 15.73
N ALA A 362 17.25 12.00 16.39
CA ALA A 362 16.87 10.58 16.55
C ALA A 362 15.78 10.33 17.61
N ALA A 363 15.77 11.11 18.70
CA ALA A 363 14.77 10.99 19.76
C ALA A 363 13.41 11.58 19.33
N ALA A 364 13.41 12.67 18.57
CA ALA A 364 12.21 13.32 18.05
C ALA A 364 11.47 12.47 16.99
N LEU A 365 12.21 11.72 16.16
CA LEU A 365 11.64 10.77 15.19
C LEU A 365 11.00 9.54 15.86
N ALA A 366 11.52 9.10 17.00
CA ALA A 366 10.96 7.98 17.76
C ALA A 366 9.65 8.36 18.50
N GLU A 367 9.49 9.63 18.84
CA GLU A 367 8.33 10.16 19.56
C GLU A 367 7.16 10.52 18.60
N SER A 368 7.44 10.88 17.34
CA SER A 368 6.40 11.12 16.32
C SER A 368 5.73 9.87 15.75
N ALA A 369 6.17 8.67 16.15
CA ALA A 369 5.71 7.39 15.64
C ALA A 369 4.58 6.75 16.48
N ARG A 370 4.02 7.48 17.46
CA ARG A 370 3.00 7.01 18.40
C ARG A 370 1.85 8.03 18.54
N GLY A 371 0.70 7.57 19.02
CA GLY A 371 -0.47 8.42 19.23
C GLY A 371 -1.29 8.66 17.96
N ARG A 372 -1.98 9.79 17.89
CA ARG A 372 -2.87 10.14 16.76
C ARG A 372 -2.07 10.56 15.53
N LEU A 373 -2.25 9.80 14.46
CA LEU A 373 -1.62 9.94 13.17
C LEU A 373 -2.69 10.11 12.09
N VAL A 374 -2.41 10.98 11.12
CA VAL A 374 -3.17 11.10 9.88
C VAL A 374 -2.31 10.56 8.74
N CYS A 375 -2.75 9.47 8.14
CA CYS A 375 -2.05 8.79 7.06
C CYS A 375 -2.65 9.20 5.72
N THR A 376 -1.85 9.83 4.87
CA THR A 376 -2.27 10.29 3.54
C THR A 376 -1.79 9.31 2.48
N LEU A 377 -2.67 8.97 1.54
CA LEU A 377 -2.35 8.05 0.45
C LEU A 377 -1.18 8.60 -0.39
N VAL A 378 -0.29 7.70 -0.81
CA VAL A 378 0.81 7.98 -1.75
C VAL A 378 0.46 7.25 -3.06
N PRO A 379 -0.24 7.92 -4.01
CA PRO A 379 -0.78 7.27 -5.20
C PRO A 379 0.28 6.55 -6.04
N GLU A 380 1.48 7.12 -6.13
CA GLU A 380 2.60 6.63 -6.93
C GLU A 380 3.16 5.30 -6.38
N ARG A 381 2.96 5.06 -5.08
CA ARG A 381 3.33 3.82 -4.42
C ARG A 381 2.13 2.88 -4.22
N SER A 382 0.96 3.24 -4.74
CA SER A 382 -0.29 2.51 -4.51
C SER A 382 -0.83 1.89 -5.79
N ARG A 383 -1.14 0.60 -5.72
CA ARG A 383 -1.95 -0.09 -6.73
C ARG A 383 -3.40 -0.10 -6.26
N ILE A 384 -4.26 0.65 -6.93
CA ILE A 384 -5.67 0.84 -6.58
C ILE A 384 -6.57 0.10 -7.59
N THR A 385 -7.35 -0.86 -7.11
CA THR A 385 -8.26 -1.67 -7.93
C THR A 385 -9.71 -1.66 -7.42
N VAL A 386 -9.91 -1.40 -6.12
CA VAL A 386 -11.21 -1.49 -5.44
C VAL A 386 -11.51 -0.26 -4.57
N THR A 387 -10.55 0.31 -3.85
CA THR A 387 -10.80 1.39 -2.89
C THR A 387 -9.99 2.65 -3.16
N ALA A 388 -10.70 3.76 -3.35
CA ALA A 388 -10.13 5.10 -3.22
C ALA A 388 -10.40 5.60 -1.78
N THR A 389 -9.36 5.65 -0.94
CA THR A 389 -9.45 6.32 0.36
C THR A 389 -8.22 7.19 0.52
N ASP A 390 -8.44 8.50 0.54
CA ASP A 390 -7.38 9.50 0.53
C ASP A 390 -6.65 9.60 1.88
N LYS A 391 -7.36 9.30 2.98
CA LYS A 391 -6.84 9.43 4.35
C LYS A 391 -7.29 8.28 5.27
N VAL A 392 -6.40 7.89 6.17
CA VAL A 392 -6.66 6.93 7.25
C VAL A 392 -6.18 7.53 8.58
N ASP A 393 -7.06 7.57 9.57
CA ASP A 393 -6.71 8.01 10.92
C ASP A 393 -6.31 6.79 11.78
N LEU A 394 -5.14 6.87 12.39
CA LEU A 394 -4.59 5.83 13.27
C LEU A 394 -4.25 6.43 14.62
N ASP A 395 -4.73 5.84 15.71
CA ASP A 395 -4.29 6.14 17.06
C ASP A 395 -3.55 4.92 17.61
N LEU A 396 -2.21 4.98 17.61
CA LEU A 396 -1.36 3.86 17.99
C LEU A 396 -1.00 3.92 19.47
N GLY A 397 -1.53 2.97 20.25
CA GLY A 397 -1.12 2.71 21.63
C GLY A 397 0.18 1.92 21.74
N GLU A 398 0.80 1.93 22.93
CA GLU A 398 2.12 1.32 23.19
C GLU A 398 2.16 -0.19 22.90
N ASP A 399 1.05 -0.90 23.15
CA ASP A 399 0.93 -2.34 22.94
C ASP A 399 0.48 -2.71 21.51
N GLY A 400 0.53 -1.80 20.54
CA GLY A 400 0.05 -2.04 19.18
C GLY A 400 -1.48 -2.07 19.05
N CYS A 401 -2.18 -1.53 20.05
CA CYS A 401 -3.62 -1.32 19.95
C CYS A 401 -3.88 -0.10 19.08
N ILE A 402 -4.53 -0.28 17.93
CA ILE A 402 -4.88 0.82 17.03
C ILE A 402 -6.35 1.23 17.24
N ASN A 403 -6.58 2.53 17.35
CA ASN A 403 -7.90 3.17 17.53
C ASN A 403 -8.68 2.64 18.75
N GLY A 404 -7.97 2.13 19.76
CA GLY A 404 -8.57 1.52 20.96
C GLY A 404 -9.38 0.24 20.70
N ARG A 405 -9.33 -0.30 19.48
CA ARG A 405 -10.27 -1.32 19.01
C ARG A 405 -9.60 -2.55 18.43
N THR A 406 -8.55 -2.35 17.65
CA THR A 406 -7.95 -3.43 16.86
C THR A 406 -6.55 -3.70 17.36
N GLN A 407 -6.34 -4.92 17.86
CA GLN A 407 -5.02 -5.37 18.28
C GLN A 407 -4.17 -5.74 17.06
N TYR A 408 -3.08 -5.02 16.84
CA TYR A 408 -2.00 -5.42 15.93
C TYR A 408 -0.99 -6.26 16.71
N ALA A 409 -0.30 -7.15 16.02
CA ALA A 409 0.76 -7.97 16.62
C ALA A 409 2.13 -7.52 16.11
N GLU A 410 3.16 -7.76 16.91
CA GLU A 410 4.55 -7.51 16.57
C GLU A 410 4.97 -8.45 15.42
N ALA A 411 5.63 -7.89 14.40
CA ALA A 411 6.15 -8.65 13.26
C ALA A 411 7.63 -8.31 12.97
N GLY A 412 8.46 -8.21 14.00
CA GLY A 412 9.80 -7.63 13.89
C GLY A 412 9.75 -6.18 14.36
N THR A 413 10.05 -5.20 13.50
CA THR A 413 10.01 -3.77 13.88
C THR A 413 8.69 -3.07 13.58
N HIS A 414 7.76 -3.75 12.90
CA HIS A 414 6.47 -3.22 12.48
C HIS A 414 5.28 -3.88 13.19
N TRP A 415 4.15 -3.19 13.17
CA TRP A 415 2.87 -3.64 13.70
C TRP A 415 1.98 -4.15 12.59
N GLN A 416 1.48 -5.38 12.71
CA GLN A 416 0.68 -6.01 11.67
C GLN A 416 -0.66 -6.56 12.17
N ARG A 417 -1.69 -6.38 11.34
CA ARG A 417 -3.01 -7.00 11.51
C ARG A 417 -3.50 -7.63 10.21
N ILE A 418 -3.84 -8.91 10.24
CA ILE A 418 -4.51 -9.60 9.14
C ILE A 418 -6.00 -9.72 9.44
N LEU A 419 -6.82 -9.11 8.59
CA LEU A 419 -8.28 -9.17 8.65
C LEU A 419 -8.78 -10.25 7.70
N VAL A 420 -9.43 -11.27 8.26
CA VAL A 420 -10.13 -12.32 7.52
C VAL A 420 -11.62 -12.25 7.88
N PRO A 421 -12.44 -11.49 7.12
CA PRO A 421 -13.87 -11.34 7.35
C PRO A 421 -14.66 -12.63 7.08
N ASP A 422 -15.82 -12.77 7.75
CA ASP A 422 -16.70 -13.93 7.61
C ASP A 422 -17.53 -13.92 6.33
N GLN A 423 -17.89 -12.72 5.84
CA GLN A 423 -18.89 -12.55 4.77
C GLN A 423 -18.33 -11.94 3.48
N GLU A 424 -17.02 -11.70 3.42
CA GLU A 424 -16.33 -11.16 2.23
C GLU A 424 -15.30 -12.16 1.74
N GLN A 425 -14.97 -12.11 0.45
CA GLN A 425 -13.96 -12.96 -0.18
C GLN A 425 -12.59 -12.27 -0.29
N THR A 426 -12.28 -11.45 0.72
CA THR A 426 -11.08 -10.61 0.74
C THR A 426 -10.35 -10.83 2.04
N VAL A 427 -9.02 -11.00 1.98
CA VAL A 427 -8.14 -10.89 3.15
C VAL A 427 -7.36 -9.59 3.05
N SER A 428 -7.31 -8.83 4.14
CA SER A 428 -6.50 -7.61 4.22
C SER A 428 -5.33 -7.81 5.17
N VAL A 429 -4.15 -7.37 4.77
CA VAL A 429 -2.97 -7.25 5.63
C VAL A 429 -2.71 -5.76 5.83
N LEU A 430 -2.88 -5.31 7.07
CA LEU A 430 -2.63 -3.96 7.52
C LEU A 430 -1.30 -3.95 8.23
N ASP A 431 -0.41 -3.04 7.85
CA ASP A 431 0.97 -3.02 8.33
C ASP A 431 1.39 -1.58 8.60
N TYR A 432 1.93 -1.29 9.77
CA TYR A 432 2.47 0.02 10.12
C TYR A 432 3.92 -0.13 10.57
N ASP A 433 4.82 0.56 9.89
CA ASP A 433 6.22 0.66 10.25
C ASP A 433 6.48 2.02 10.97
N PRO A 434 6.73 2.00 12.29
CA PRO A 434 7.02 3.22 13.05
C PRO A 434 8.28 3.94 12.59
N ALA A 435 9.29 3.22 12.09
CA ALA A 435 10.58 3.81 11.72
C ALA A 435 10.47 4.66 10.44
N SER A 436 9.66 4.22 9.48
CA SER A 436 9.43 4.95 8.23
C SER A 436 8.14 5.79 8.24
N SER A 437 7.30 5.65 9.27
CA SER A 437 5.94 6.22 9.33
C SER A 437 5.08 5.85 8.10
N ILE A 438 5.27 4.63 7.59
CA ILE A 438 4.52 4.10 6.47
C ILE A 438 3.45 3.14 6.98
N TYR A 439 2.22 3.35 6.51
CA TYR A 439 1.12 2.42 6.69
C TYR A 439 0.76 1.79 5.35
N THR A 440 0.55 0.47 5.32
CA THR A 440 0.10 -0.22 4.12
C THR A 440 -1.17 -1.02 4.37
N HIS A 441 -2.05 -1.01 3.36
CA HIS A 441 -3.23 -1.87 3.29
C HIS A 441 -3.11 -2.73 2.03
N THR A 442 -2.69 -3.98 2.22
CA THR A 442 -2.58 -4.97 1.14
C THR A 442 -3.81 -5.86 1.12
N ARG A 443 -4.45 -6.05 -0.03
CA ARG A 443 -5.64 -6.90 -0.16
C ARG A 443 -5.45 -8.03 -1.14
N TYR A 444 -5.99 -9.17 -0.73
CA TYR A 444 -6.00 -10.41 -1.48
C TYR A 444 -7.44 -10.79 -1.74
N LEU A 445 -7.84 -10.79 -3.00
CA LEU A 445 -9.12 -11.30 -3.44
C LEU A 445 -8.94 -12.80 -3.62
N LEU A 446 -9.57 -13.59 -2.75
CA LEU A 446 -9.36 -15.04 -2.67
C LEU A 446 -10.54 -15.83 -3.24
N SER A 447 -10.30 -17.05 -3.69
CA SER A 447 -11.36 -18.01 -4.03
C SER A 447 -12.09 -18.51 -2.79
N SER A 448 -13.27 -19.12 -2.95
CA SER A 448 -14.02 -19.72 -1.85
C SER A 448 -13.19 -20.75 -1.07
N GLU A 449 -12.39 -21.57 -1.75
CA GLU A 449 -11.48 -22.54 -1.11
C GLU A 449 -10.39 -21.85 -0.29
N GLN A 450 -9.72 -20.85 -0.88
CA GLN A 450 -8.67 -20.08 -0.21
C GLN A 450 -9.22 -19.34 1.01
N MET A 451 -10.42 -18.75 0.92
CA MET A 451 -11.07 -18.11 2.06
C MET A 451 -11.50 -19.10 3.13
N SER A 452 -11.98 -20.28 2.75
CA SER A 452 -12.29 -21.34 3.72
C SER A 452 -11.04 -21.71 4.53
N LYS A 453 -9.90 -21.86 3.86
CA LYS A 453 -8.60 -22.09 4.50
C LYS A 453 -8.14 -20.91 5.37
N ALA A 454 -8.24 -19.67 4.90
CA ALA A 454 -7.89 -18.50 5.70
C ALA A 454 -8.77 -18.38 6.96
N ARG A 455 -10.08 -18.61 6.82
CA ARG A 455 -11.04 -18.59 7.95
C ARG A 455 -10.80 -19.74 8.92
N SER A 456 -10.36 -20.92 8.46
CA SER A 456 -10.01 -22.02 9.35
C SER A 456 -8.75 -21.71 10.15
N LEU A 457 -7.73 -21.11 9.53
CA LEU A 457 -6.51 -20.66 10.22
C LEU A 457 -6.75 -19.51 11.21
N ARG A 458 -7.74 -18.64 10.92
CA ARG A 458 -8.20 -17.59 11.85
C ARG A 458 -8.88 -18.18 13.10
N LYS A 459 -9.37 -19.42 13.09
CA LYS A 459 -9.90 -20.06 14.31
C LYS A 459 -8.74 -20.42 15.22
N GLY A 460 -8.77 -20.00 16.48
CA GLY A 460 -7.75 -20.43 17.46
C GLY A 460 -7.38 -19.37 18.50
N VAL A 461 -7.31 -18.10 18.13
CA VAL A 461 -6.85 -17.03 19.04
C VAL A 461 -8.01 -16.09 19.41
N PRO A 462 -8.45 -16.05 20.67
CA PRO A 462 -9.60 -15.25 21.11
C PRO A 462 -9.22 -13.80 21.45
N LEU A 463 -8.21 -13.22 20.80
CA LEU A 463 -7.83 -11.82 21.02
C LEU A 463 -8.72 -10.88 20.19
N LYS A 464 -9.94 -10.68 20.69
CA LYS A 464 -10.97 -9.83 20.07
C LYS A 464 -10.86 -8.36 20.44
N THR A 465 -10.20 -8.06 21.56
CA THR A 465 -9.99 -6.71 22.07
C THR A 465 -8.50 -6.48 22.29
N CYS A 466 -8.12 -5.21 22.40
CA CYS A 466 -6.75 -4.87 22.76
C CYS A 466 -6.35 -5.49 24.11
N SER A 467 -5.09 -5.89 24.22
CA SER A 467 -4.57 -6.52 25.42
C SER A 467 -3.10 -6.13 25.67
N PRO A 468 -2.77 -5.73 26.91
CA PRO A 468 -1.38 -5.48 27.31
C PRO A 468 -0.59 -6.78 27.53
N ASP A 469 -1.22 -7.95 27.43
CA ASP A 469 -0.61 -9.26 27.64
C ASP A 469 0.24 -9.67 26.42
N GLN A 470 1.56 -9.67 26.60
CA GLN A 470 2.52 -10.01 25.55
C GLN A 470 2.35 -11.45 25.04
N ALA A 471 2.00 -12.41 25.90
CA ALA A 471 1.82 -13.80 25.48
C ALA A 471 0.65 -13.94 24.49
N LYS A 472 -0.46 -13.23 24.75
CA LYS A 472 -1.62 -13.19 23.84
C LYS A 472 -1.27 -12.51 22.52
N ARG A 473 -0.44 -11.45 22.53
CA ARG A 473 0.03 -10.81 21.30
C ARG A 473 0.95 -11.71 20.48
N ALA A 474 1.82 -12.48 21.13
CA ALA A 474 2.70 -13.45 20.46
C ALA A 474 1.90 -14.61 19.83
N GLU A 475 0.83 -15.07 20.50
CA GLU A 475 -0.09 -16.07 19.95
C GLU A 475 -0.81 -15.52 18.70
N LEU A 476 -1.29 -14.27 18.77
CA LEU A 476 -1.86 -13.57 17.62
C LEU A 476 -0.83 -13.46 16.47
N ALA A 477 0.41 -13.08 16.75
CA ALA A 477 1.47 -12.99 15.74
C ALA A 477 1.68 -14.34 15.02
N THR A 478 1.76 -15.43 15.78
CA THR A 478 1.93 -16.80 15.26
C THR A 478 0.76 -17.21 14.35
N GLN A 479 -0.46 -16.89 14.76
CA GLN A 479 -1.65 -17.15 13.94
C GLN A 479 -1.62 -16.33 12.64
N GLN A 480 -1.32 -15.04 12.73
CA GLN A 480 -1.25 -14.17 11.56
C GLN A 480 -0.17 -14.65 10.59
N GLN A 481 0.98 -15.11 11.09
CA GLN A 481 2.02 -15.70 10.25
C GLN A 481 1.51 -16.93 9.50
N SER A 482 0.73 -17.79 10.17
CA SER A 482 0.12 -18.96 9.53
C SER A 482 -0.86 -18.57 8.41
N ILE A 483 -1.68 -17.54 8.63
CA ILE A 483 -2.56 -16.99 7.59
C ILE A 483 -1.73 -16.41 6.45
N ARG A 484 -0.70 -15.61 6.75
CA ARG A 484 0.19 -14.97 5.76
C ARG A 484 0.83 -16.00 4.83
N THR A 485 1.34 -17.11 5.37
CA THR A 485 1.93 -18.20 4.59
C THR A 485 0.90 -18.91 3.69
N ALA A 486 -0.39 -18.87 4.04
CA ALA A 486 -1.45 -19.43 3.21
C ALA A 486 -1.98 -18.48 2.12
N LEU A 487 -1.62 -17.18 2.16
CA LEU A 487 -2.01 -16.21 1.15
C LEU A 487 -1.19 -16.38 -0.14
N PRO A 488 -1.75 -16.02 -1.31
CA PRO A 488 -0.99 -15.94 -2.55
C PRO A 488 0.21 -15.01 -2.41
N ALA A 489 1.28 -15.29 -3.16
CA ALA A 489 2.48 -14.45 -3.17
C ALA A 489 2.22 -13.04 -3.72
N VAL A 490 1.27 -12.94 -4.66
CA VAL A 490 0.90 -11.71 -5.37
C VAL A 490 -0.41 -11.18 -4.78
N TYR A 491 -0.47 -9.87 -4.52
CA TYR A 491 -1.67 -9.19 -4.05
C TYR A 491 -2.48 -8.59 -5.21
N ASN A 492 -3.76 -8.31 -4.98
CA ASN A 492 -4.64 -7.64 -5.96
C ASN A 492 -4.63 -6.12 -5.79
N GLU A 493 -4.51 -5.64 -4.55
CA GLU A 493 -4.47 -4.23 -4.21
C GLU A 493 -3.43 -3.97 -3.13
N LYS A 494 -2.72 -2.84 -3.23
CA LYS A 494 -1.83 -2.37 -2.17
C LYS A 494 -1.90 -0.86 -2.12
N LEU A 495 -2.41 -0.35 -1.00
CA LEU A 495 -2.47 1.07 -0.71
C LEU A 495 -1.32 1.40 0.24
N VAL A 496 -0.54 2.42 -0.12
CA VAL A 496 0.59 2.89 0.69
C VAL A 496 0.28 4.30 1.16
N TYR A 497 0.42 4.51 2.46
CA TYR A 497 0.15 5.78 3.11
C TYR A 497 1.40 6.27 3.83
N ARG A 498 1.58 7.58 3.83
CA ARG A 498 2.55 8.27 4.69
C ARG A 498 1.81 8.89 5.86
N CYS A 499 2.20 8.51 7.07
CA CYS A 499 1.60 8.98 8.31
C CYS A 499 2.39 10.14 8.89
N ALA A 500 1.67 11.11 9.43
CA ALA A 500 2.24 12.21 10.23
C ALA A 500 1.38 12.41 11.48
N ALA A 501 1.97 12.96 12.54
CA ALA A 501 1.23 13.33 13.74
C ALA A 501 0.04 14.25 13.38
N ALA A 502 -1.13 13.94 13.93
CA ALA A 502 -2.29 14.81 13.78
C ALA A 502 -1.96 16.17 14.40
N ALA A 503 -2.16 17.26 13.65
CA ALA A 503 -2.03 18.61 14.22
C ALA A 503 -3.00 18.73 15.40
N GLU A 504 -2.55 19.32 16.52
CA GLU A 504 -3.40 19.63 17.67
C GLU A 504 -4.47 20.65 17.26
N GLY A 505 -5.60 20.17 16.74
CA GLY A 505 -6.83 20.93 16.63
C GLY A 505 -7.54 21.00 17.98
N PRO A 506 -8.28 22.09 18.27
CA PRO A 506 -8.99 22.21 19.54
C PRO A 506 -9.96 21.03 19.72
N PRO A 507 -10.17 20.57 20.98
CA PRO A 507 -10.99 19.40 21.24
C PRO A 507 -12.38 19.60 20.63
N THR A 508 -12.72 18.75 19.66
CA THR A 508 -14.06 18.65 19.12
C THR A 508 -14.99 18.26 20.26
N ALA A 509 -15.84 19.20 20.66
CA ALA A 509 -16.88 18.98 21.64
C ALA A 509 -17.74 17.79 21.18
N ALA A 510 -17.83 16.78 22.03
CA ALA A 510 -18.74 15.67 21.85
C ALA A 510 -20.19 16.20 21.84
N THR A 511 -20.81 16.23 20.67
CA THR A 511 -22.27 16.35 20.57
C THR A 511 -22.89 15.03 20.99
N LYS A 512 -23.69 15.09 22.05
CA LYS A 512 -24.48 13.98 22.61
C LYS A 512 -25.41 13.33 21.59
#